data_AF-A0A2A4YP93-F1
#
_entry.id   AF-A0A2A4YP93-F1
#
_cell.length_a   1.000
_cell.length_b   1.000
_cell.length_c   1.000
_cell.angle_alpha   90.00
_cell.angle_beta   90.00
_cell.angle_gamma   90.00
#
_symmetry.space_group_name_H-M   'P 1'
#
loop_
_entity.id
_entity.type
_entity.pdbx_description
1 polymer ?
#
loop_
_entity_poly.entity_id
_entity_poly.type
_entity_poly.pdbx_seq_one_letter_code
_entity_poly.pdbx_strand_id
1 'polypeptide(L)'
;MNQENINKKEAARKKSLGELGELFALKALVDQQFDKIRNLNDQTMNEKFADIICEKDGTRYAISVKARNKFQISGKLNTRYNLGSNAYEKAKYAEEKYKAKAYWLAVQFDTTKFSIYFGSLDDLNGSKAIPVNKCEQGLIGEIWELNKRHYFDFDFYSNK
;
A
#
# COMPACT_ATOMS: atom_id res chain seq x y z
N MET A 1 25.64 -4.18 18.28
CA MET A 1 24.61 -3.11 18.20
C MET A 1 23.50 -3.46 19.18
N ASN A 2 23.13 -2.58 20.11
CA ASN A 2 22.16 -2.93 21.16
C ASN A 2 20.74 -3.05 20.58
N GLN A 3 19.87 -3.85 21.23
CA GLN A 3 18.52 -4.17 20.76
C GLN A 3 17.67 -2.93 20.44
N GLU A 4 17.83 -1.86 21.22
CA GLU A 4 17.13 -0.58 21.01
C GLU A 4 17.50 0.07 19.66
N ASN A 5 18.77 0.00 19.25
CA ASN A 5 19.24 0.55 17.98
C ASN A 5 18.75 -0.28 16.79
N ILE A 6 18.62 -1.60 16.96
CA ILE A 6 18.01 -2.50 15.96
C ILE A 6 16.54 -2.10 15.73
N ASN A 7 15.78 -1.92 16.81
CA ASN A 7 14.37 -1.55 16.73
C ASN A 7 14.16 -0.17 16.09
N LYS A 8 15.00 0.83 16.43
CA LYS A 8 14.95 2.16 15.81
C LYS A 8 15.23 2.11 14.31
N LYS A 9 16.25 1.36 13.89
CA LYS A 9 16.59 1.17 12.48
C LYS A 9 15.45 0.48 11.72
N GLU A 10 14.87 -0.56 12.28
CA GLU A 10 13.72 -1.24 11.67
C GLU A 10 12.50 -0.34 11.52
N ALA A 11 12.19 0.46 12.54
CA ALA A 11 11.07 1.39 12.49
C ALA A 11 11.28 2.46 11.40
N ALA A 12 12.48 3.05 11.35
CA ALA A 12 12.85 4.03 10.31
C ALA A 12 12.76 3.44 8.90
N ARG A 13 13.27 2.21 8.72
CA ARG A 13 13.19 1.49 7.43
C ARG A 13 11.75 1.23 7.01
N LYS A 14 10.89 0.72 7.91
CA LYS A 14 9.47 0.45 7.64
C LYS A 14 8.72 1.74 7.29
N LYS A 15 9.03 2.85 7.98
CA LYS A 15 8.46 4.16 7.69
C LYS A 15 8.86 4.64 6.29
N SER A 16 10.16 4.66 5.99
CA SER A 16 10.67 5.10 4.69
C SER A 16 10.18 4.23 3.53
N LEU A 17 10.03 2.92 3.73
CA LEU A 17 9.43 2.02 2.73
C LEU A 17 7.95 2.35 2.50
N GLY A 18 7.23 2.75 3.55
CA GLY A 18 5.86 3.26 3.46
C GLY A 18 5.77 4.50 2.59
N GLU A 19 6.58 5.51 2.90
CA GLU A 19 6.67 6.78 2.15
C GLU A 19 7.04 6.54 0.67
N LEU A 20 8.01 5.65 0.41
CA LEU A 20 8.36 5.26 -0.96
C LEU A 20 7.18 4.61 -1.69
N GLY A 21 6.44 3.73 -1.02
CA GLY A 21 5.27 3.11 -1.63
C GLY A 21 4.12 4.08 -1.89
N GLU A 22 3.94 5.12 -1.07
CA GLU A 22 2.99 6.20 -1.34
C GLU A 22 3.37 6.97 -2.61
N LEU A 23 4.66 7.25 -2.84
CA LEU A 23 5.12 7.87 -4.10
C LEU A 23 4.83 6.99 -5.31
N PHE A 24 5.04 5.67 -5.20
CA PHE A 24 4.69 4.72 -6.25
C PHE A 24 3.18 4.65 -6.49
N ALA A 25 2.38 4.70 -5.42
CA ALA A 25 0.93 4.73 -5.51
C ALA A 25 0.44 5.97 -6.27
N LEU A 26 0.95 7.16 -5.94
CA LEU A 26 0.64 8.40 -6.64
C LEU A 26 0.98 8.31 -8.12
N LYS A 27 2.17 7.82 -8.46
CA LYS A 27 2.56 7.63 -9.87
C LYS A 27 1.62 6.65 -10.58
N ALA A 28 1.30 5.52 -9.96
CA ALA A 28 0.43 4.51 -10.56
C ALA A 28 -0.98 5.05 -10.80
N LEU A 29 -1.51 5.86 -9.88
CA LEU A 29 -2.80 6.54 -10.06
C LEU A 29 -2.77 7.53 -11.24
N VAL A 30 -1.69 8.29 -11.40
CA VAL A 30 -1.49 9.16 -12.57
C VAL A 30 -1.43 8.36 -13.87
N ASP A 31 -0.66 7.27 -13.90
CA ASP A 31 -0.55 6.39 -15.07
C ASP A 31 -1.92 5.76 -15.43
N GLN A 32 -2.74 5.48 -14.42
CA GLN A 32 -4.11 4.97 -14.56
C GLN A 32 -5.16 6.08 -14.78
N GLN A 33 -4.73 7.31 -15.03
CA GLN A 33 -5.58 8.46 -15.37
C GLN A 33 -6.63 8.80 -14.29
N PHE A 34 -6.27 8.63 -13.01
CA PHE A 34 -7.07 9.19 -11.92
C PHE A 34 -6.89 10.70 -11.84
N ASP A 35 -7.98 11.39 -11.55
CA ASP A 35 -8.05 12.83 -11.36
C ASP A 35 -8.05 13.23 -9.88
N LYS A 36 -7.77 14.52 -9.63
CA LYS A 36 -7.86 15.16 -8.31
C LYS A 36 -7.17 14.35 -7.18
N ILE A 37 -6.03 13.74 -7.50
CA ILE A 37 -5.25 12.94 -6.56
C ILE A 37 -4.71 13.85 -5.45
N ARG A 38 -5.00 13.50 -4.20
CA ARG A 38 -4.57 14.21 -2.99
C ARG A 38 -4.00 13.23 -1.98
N ASN A 39 -2.76 13.45 -1.55
CA ASN A 39 -2.19 12.77 -0.40
C ASN A 39 -2.74 13.41 0.89
N LEU A 40 -3.38 12.61 1.74
CA LEU A 40 -3.96 13.07 3.00
C LEU A 40 -2.90 13.31 4.07
N ASN A 41 -1.75 12.63 3.98
CA ASN A 41 -0.63 12.78 4.91
C ASN A 41 0.03 14.17 4.84
N ASP A 42 -0.12 14.89 3.72
CA ASP A 42 0.40 16.27 3.56
C ASP A 42 -0.42 17.31 4.33
N GLN A 43 -1.67 16.99 4.68
CA GLN A 43 -2.59 17.94 5.32
C GLN A 43 -2.83 17.61 6.79
N THR A 44 -3.02 16.33 7.11
CA THR A 44 -3.28 15.88 8.48
C THR A 44 -2.58 14.55 8.68
N MET A 45 -1.54 14.52 9.52
CA MET A 45 -0.89 13.25 9.84
C MET A 45 -1.90 12.30 10.52
N ASN A 46 -1.94 11.06 10.04
CA ASN A 46 -2.75 9.94 10.59
C ASN A 46 -4.26 9.98 10.27
N GLU A 47 -4.64 10.36 9.05
CA GLU A 47 -6.02 10.17 8.59
C GLU A 47 -6.45 8.70 8.75
N LYS A 48 -7.72 8.48 9.12
CA LYS A 48 -8.20 7.13 9.38
C LYS A 48 -8.32 6.37 8.06
N PHE A 49 -7.66 5.21 7.98
CA PHE A 49 -7.69 4.26 6.86
C PHE A 49 -7.02 4.72 5.56
N ALA A 50 -7.41 5.86 5.02
CA ALA A 50 -6.98 6.34 3.70
C ALA A 50 -5.71 7.18 3.78
N ASP A 51 -4.80 6.92 2.85
CA ASP A 51 -3.59 7.71 2.60
C ASP A 51 -3.83 8.68 1.42
N ILE A 52 -4.68 8.30 0.46
CA ILE A 52 -4.94 9.08 -0.77
C ILE A 52 -6.45 9.18 -1.03
N ILE A 53 -6.90 10.37 -1.47
CA ILE A 53 -8.20 10.56 -2.13
C ILE A 53 -7.99 10.90 -3.60
N CYS A 54 -8.77 10.29 -4.49
CA CYS A 54 -8.78 10.64 -5.91
C CYS A 54 -10.16 10.40 -6.54
N GLU A 55 -10.32 10.81 -7.79
CA GLU A 55 -11.54 10.60 -8.57
C GLU A 55 -11.21 9.89 -9.89
N LYS A 56 -12.12 9.05 -10.37
CA LYS A 56 -12.07 8.48 -11.72
C LYS A 56 -13.48 8.13 -12.16
N ASP A 57 -13.84 8.48 -13.39
CA ASP A 57 -15.16 8.20 -13.98
C ASP A 57 -16.34 8.63 -13.06
N GLY A 58 -16.20 9.80 -12.42
CA GLY A 58 -17.20 10.36 -11.50
C GLY A 58 -17.28 9.66 -10.13
N THR A 59 -16.47 8.63 -9.87
CA THR A 59 -16.38 7.95 -8.58
C THR A 59 -15.23 8.51 -7.76
N ARG A 60 -15.45 8.74 -6.46
CA ARG A 60 -14.38 9.09 -5.52
C ARG A 60 -13.85 7.85 -4.82
N TYR A 61 -12.54 7.80 -4.63
CA TYR A 61 -11.82 6.67 -4.04
C TYR A 61 -11.09 7.15 -2.79
N ALA A 62 -11.22 6.39 -1.71
CA ALA A 62 -10.44 6.53 -0.49
C ALA A 62 -9.50 5.32 -0.38
N ILE A 63 -8.21 5.54 -0.63
CA ILE A 63 -7.24 4.47 -0.87
C ILE A 63 -6.30 4.33 0.33
N SER A 64 -6.22 3.13 0.89
CA SER A 64 -5.16 2.74 1.83
C SER A 64 -3.99 2.11 1.09
N VAL A 65 -2.80 2.69 1.23
CA VAL A 65 -1.56 2.21 0.59
C VAL A 65 -0.82 1.28 1.55
N LYS A 66 -0.33 0.15 1.03
CA LYS A 66 0.52 -0.79 1.80
C LYS A 66 1.74 -1.20 1.00
N ALA A 67 2.88 -0.67 1.42
CA ALA A 67 4.18 -0.94 0.85
C ALA A 67 4.95 -1.96 1.69
N ARG A 68 5.37 -3.09 1.12
CA ARG A 68 6.13 -4.11 1.84
C ARG A 68 7.13 -4.83 0.94
N ASN A 69 8.17 -5.37 1.55
CA ASN A 69 9.06 -6.31 0.88
C ASN A 69 8.32 -7.60 0.52
N LYS A 70 8.63 -8.15 -0.66
CA LYS A 70 8.12 -9.41 -1.21
C LYS A 70 8.49 -10.58 -0.31
N PHE A 71 9.72 -10.60 0.20
CA PHE A 71 10.21 -11.67 1.07
C PHE A 71 10.37 -11.18 2.52
N GLN A 72 10.04 -12.06 3.46
CA GLN A 72 10.35 -11.90 4.87
C GLN A 72 11.85 -12.12 5.12
N ILE A 73 12.34 -11.79 6.32
CA ILE A 73 13.75 -12.06 6.72
C ILE A 73 14.07 -13.57 6.58
N SER A 74 13.08 -14.43 6.78
CA SER A 74 13.20 -15.88 6.59
C SER A 74 13.36 -16.33 5.13
N GLY A 75 13.31 -15.42 4.16
CA GLY A 75 13.26 -15.72 2.73
C GLY A 75 11.89 -16.19 2.23
N LYS A 76 10.91 -16.41 3.12
CA LYS A 76 9.55 -16.79 2.73
C LYS A 76 8.80 -15.63 2.10
N LEU A 77 7.92 -15.92 1.14
CA LEU A 77 7.02 -14.93 0.54
C LEU A 77 6.13 -14.30 1.62
N ASN A 78 6.08 -12.96 1.61
CA ASN A 78 5.17 -12.19 2.42
C ASN A 78 3.81 -12.10 1.72
N THR A 79 2.91 -13.03 2.07
CA THR A 79 1.65 -13.25 1.34
C THR A 79 0.51 -12.32 1.78
N ARG A 80 0.63 -11.62 2.90
CA ARG A 80 -0.49 -10.83 3.47
C ARG A 80 -0.04 -9.47 3.98
N TYR A 81 -0.64 -8.40 3.46
CA TYR A 81 -0.36 -7.02 3.91
C TYR A 81 -1.53 -6.49 4.74
N ASN A 82 -1.30 -6.27 6.03
CA ASN A 82 -2.35 -5.89 6.97
C ASN A 82 -2.76 -4.42 6.80
N LEU A 83 -4.06 -4.17 6.67
CA LEU A 83 -4.70 -2.85 6.57
C LEU A 83 -4.96 -2.21 7.95
N GLY A 84 -4.80 -2.97 9.03
CA GLY A 84 -5.02 -2.55 10.41
C GLY A 84 -6.15 -3.31 11.10
N SER A 85 -6.15 -3.32 12.44
CA SER A 85 -7.11 -4.07 13.27
C SER A 85 -8.57 -3.65 13.06
N ASN A 86 -8.83 -2.37 12.77
CA ASN A 86 -10.17 -1.81 12.56
C ASN A 86 -10.35 -1.30 11.12
N ALA A 87 -9.78 -2.00 10.13
CA ALA A 87 -9.77 -1.56 8.73
C ALA A 87 -11.16 -1.15 8.22
N TYR A 88 -12.19 -1.99 8.40
CA TYR A 88 -13.54 -1.73 7.90
C TYR A 88 -14.26 -0.58 8.62
N GLU A 89 -14.09 -0.45 9.93
CA GLU A 89 -14.66 0.66 10.70
C GLU A 89 -14.05 2.00 10.24
N LYS A 90 -12.71 2.03 10.11
CA LYS A 90 -12.00 3.22 9.64
C LYS A 90 -12.28 3.52 8.17
N ALA A 91 -12.48 2.49 7.36
CA ALA A 91 -12.89 2.63 5.97
C ALA A 91 -14.25 3.29 5.86
N LYS A 92 -15.26 2.80 6.59
CA LYS A 92 -16.60 3.40 6.63
C LYS A 92 -16.54 4.89 7.01
N TYR A 93 -15.73 5.24 8.01
CA TYR A 93 -15.50 6.64 8.37
C TYR A 93 -14.93 7.46 7.20
N ALA A 94 -13.93 6.93 6.48
CA ALA A 94 -13.34 7.61 5.33
C ALA A 94 -14.36 7.74 4.17
N GLU A 95 -15.16 6.71 3.90
CA GLU A 95 -16.21 6.72 2.89
C GLU A 95 -17.24 7.82 3.17
N GLU A 96 -17.72 7.93 4.41
CA GLU A 96 -18.66 8.96 4.84
C GLU A 96 -18.05 10.37 4.76
N LYS A 97 -16.85 10.55 5.32
CA LYS A 97 -16.17 11.86 5.37
C LYS A 97 -15.86 12.41 3.99
N TYR A 98 -15.40 11.55 3.07
CA TYR A 98 -14.93 11.98 1.75
C TYR A 98 -15.96 11.76 0.63
N LYS A 99 -17.11 11.13 0.94
CA LYS A 99 -18.12 10.68 -0.03
C LYS A 99 -17.47 9.80 -1.11
N ALA A 100 -16.68 8.83 -0.66
CA ALA A 100 -15.84 7.99 -1.48
C ALA A 100 -16.09 6.51 -1.19
N LYS A 101 -15.56 5.63 -2.04
CA LYS A 101 -15.52 4.18 -1.81
C LYS A 101 -14.15 3.77 -1.29
N ALA A 102 -14.11 2.81 -0.37
CA ALA A 102 -12.86 2.32 0.21
C ALA A 102 -12.13 1.35 -0.71
N TYR A 103 -10.87 1.64 -0.98
CA TYR A 103 -9.98 0.86 -1.83
C TYR A 103 -8.64 0.65 -1.14
N TRP A 104 -7.87 -0.30 -1.66
CA TRP A 104 -6.49 -0.55 -1.24
C TRP A 104 -5.56 -0.55 -2.45
N LEU A 105 -4.31 -0.19 -2.18
CA LEU A 105 -3.21 -0.29 -3.14
C LEU A 105 -2.02 -0.94 -2.45
N ALA A 106 -1.57 -2.08 -2.95
CA ALA A 106 -0.41 -2.78 -2.44
C ALA A 106 0.78 -2.56 -3.37
N VAL A 107 1.89 -2.07 -2.81
CA VAL A 107 3.18 -2.00 -3.51
C VAL A 107 4.09 -3.06 -2.90
N GLN A 108 4.41 -4.07 -3.70
CA GLN A 108 5.31 -5.14 -3.31
C GLN A 108 6.69 -4.85 -3.89
N PHE A 109 7.70 -4.73 -3.03
CA PHE A 109 9.08 -4.49 -3.44
C PHE A 109 9.95 -5.74 -3.30
N ASP A 110 10.78 -5.99 -4.31
CA ASP A 110 11.93 -6.88 -4.26
C ASP A 110 13.20 -6.02 -4.46
N THR A 111 14.38 -6.64 -4.48
CA THR A 111 15.67 -5.95 -4.55
C THR A 111 15.83 -5.10 -5.81
N THR A 112 15.23 -5.51 -6.92
CA THR A 112 15.37 -4.84 -8.23
C THR A 112 14.03 -4.61 -8.93
N LYS A 113 12.94 -5.06 -8.33
CA LYS A 113 11.62 -5.15 -8.97
C LYS A 113 10.54 -4.72 -8.01
N PHE A 114 9.43 -4.27 -8.56
CA PHE A 114 8.21 -4.01 -7.81
C PHE A 114 6.98 -4.50 -8.57
N SER A 115 5.91 -4.71 -7.83
CA SER A 115 4.57 -4.97 -8.36
C SER A 115 3.57 -4.06 -7.66
N ILE A 116 2.52 -3.68 -8.38
CA ILE A 116 1.41 -2.87 -7.86
C ILE A 116 0.11 -3.60 -8.10
N TYR A 117 -0.64 -3.76 -7.02
CA TYR A 117 -1.97 -4.36 -7.02
C TYR A 117 -2.98 -3.35 -6.47
N PHE A 118 -4.16 -3.31 -7.05
CA PHE A 118 -5.22 -2.37 -6.68
C PHE A 118 -6.55 -3.10 -6.58
N GLY A 119 -7.40 -2.74 -5.62
CA GLY A 119 -8.71 -3.36 -5.53
C GLY A 119 -9.62 -2.71 -4.49
N SER A 120 -10.89 -3.09 -4.52
CA SER A 120 -11.87 -2.57 -3.57
C SER A 120 -11.71 -3.26 -2.22
N LEU A 121 -12.08 -2.55 -1.14
CA LEU A 121 -12.09 -3.18 0.19
C LEU A 121 -13.11 -4.33 0.25
N ASP A 122 -14.21 -4.24 -0.49
CA ASP A 122 -15.26 -5.25 -0.54
C ASP A 122 -14.75 -6.59 -1.08
N ASP A 123 -13.82 -6.58 -2.04
CA ASP A 123 -13.19 -7.80 -2.60
C ASP A 123 -12.43 -8.62 -1.54
N LEU A 124 -12.11 -8.01 -0.40
CA LEU A 124 -11.43 -8.70 0.70
C LEU A 124 -12.40 -9.50 1.59
N ASN A 125 -13.72 -9.36 1.42
CA ASN A 125 -14.78 -10.12 2.10
C ASN A 125 -14.55 -10.26 3.62
N GLY A 126 -14.34 -9.14 4.31
CA GLY A 126 -14.08 -9.09 5.75
C GLY A 126 -12.62 -9.32 6.16
N SER A 127 -11.73 -9.73 5.24
CA SER A 127 -10.30 -9.82 5.52
C SER A 127 -9.71 -8.44 5.76
N LYS A 128 -8.91 -8.32 6.83
CA LYS A 128 -8.16 -7.11 7.21
C LYS A 128 -6.77 -7.07 6.58
N ALA A 129 -6.46 -7.99 5.68
CA ALA A 129 -5.20 -8.06 4.98
C ALA A 129 -5.40 -8.34 3.51
N ILE A 130 -4.56 -7.69 2.68
CA ILE A 130 -4.50 -7.89 1.23
C ILE A 130 -3.74 -9.20 0.98
N PRO A 131 -4.37 -10.21 0.35
CA PRO A 131 -3.74 -11.51 0.06
C PRO A 131 -2.93 -11.42 -1.24
N VAL A 132 -1.71 -10.88 -1.14
CA VAL A 132 -0.88 -10.53 -2.31
C VAL A 132 -0.54 -11.73 -3.20
N ASN A 133 -0.45 -12.93 -2.62
CA ASN A 133 -0.27 -14.15 -3.40
C ASN A 133 -1.45 -14.47 -4.32
N LYS A 134 -2.67 -14.04 -3.95
CA LYS A 134 -3.87 -14.14 -4.80
C LYS A 134 -3.94 -12.99 -5.80
N CYS A 135 -3.46 -11.79 -5.42
CA CYS A 135 -3.35 -10.66 -6.33
C CYS A 135 -2.37 -10.95 -7.48
N GLU A 136 -1.20 -11.54 -7.18
CA GLU A 136 -0.21 -11.96 -8.21
C GLU A 136 -0.78 -13.00 -9.19
N GLN A 137 -1.82 -13.74 -8.79
CA GLN A 137 -2.54 -14.70 -9.62
C GLN A 137 -3.75 -14.09 -10.35
N GLY A 138 -4.03 -12.80 -10.15
CA GLY A 138 -5.21 -12.12 -10.72
C GLY A 138 -6.54 -12.54 -10.11
N LEU A 139 -6.54 -13.19 -8.93
CA LEU A 139 -7.76 -13.69 -8.28
C LEU A 139 -8.46 -12.65 -7.41
N ILE A 140 -7.71 -11.64 -6.93
CA ILE A 140 -8.23 -10.56 -6.07
C ILE A 140 -7.60 -9.24 -6.52
N GLY A 141 -8.46 -8.28 -6.84
CA GLY A 141 -8.07 -6.99 -7.38
C GLY A 141 -7.43 -7.11 -8.77
N GLU A 142 -6.90 -5.98 -9.21
CA GLU A 142 -6.23 -5.80 -10.49
C GLU A 142 -4.71 -5.78 -10.31
N ILE A 143 -4.01 -6.23 -11.34
CA ILE A 143 -2.56 -6.11 -11.46
C ILE A 143 -2.28 -4.88 -12.32
N TRP A 144 -1.76 -3.81 -11.73
CA TRP A 144 -1.36 -2.61 -12.47
C TRP A 144 0.08 -2.70 -12.95
N GLU A 145 0.96 -3.31 -12.15
CA GLU A 145 2.35 -3.55 -12.51
C GLU A 145 2.79 -4.89 -11.94
N LEU A 146 3.53 -5.68 -12.72
CA LEU A 146 4.01 -6.99 -12.30
C LEU A 146 5.51 -7.13 -12.55
N ASN A 147 6.28 -7.27 -11.48
CA ASN A 147 7.73 -7.51 -11.53
C ASN A 147 8.50 -6.48 -12.37
N LYS A 148 8.02 -5.23 -12.40
CA LYS A 148 8.62 -4.12 -13.13
C LYS A 148 9.92 -3.70 -12.44
N ARG A 149 10.95 -3.44 -13.23
CA ARG A 149 12.26 -3.05 -12.69
C ARG A 149 12.18 -1.66 -12.04
N HIS A 150 12.83 -1.50 -10.89
CA HIS A 150 13.19 -0.18 -10.36
C HIS A 150 14.71 -0.01 -10.30
N TYR A 151 15.15 1.24 -10.16
CA TYR A 151 16.56 1.62 -10.19
C TYR A 151 17.06 2.23 -8.87
N PHE A 152 16.23 2.17 -7.81
CA PHE A 152 16.63 2.60 -6.48
C PHE A 152 17.70 1.68 -5.88
N ASP A 153 18.64 2.27 -5.15
CA ASP A 153 19.47 1.52 -4.22
C ASP A 153 18.58 0.97 -3.09
N PHE A 154 18.36 -0.34 -3.13
CA PHE A 154 17.40 -1.01 -2.25
C PHE A 154 18.05 -1.58 -0.98
N ASP A 155 19.35 -1.39 -0.78
CA ASP A 155 20.06 -2.02 0.33
C ASP A 155 19.53 -1.57 1.69
N PHE A 156 19.20 -0.28 1.84
CA PHE A 156 18.58 0.25 3.06
C PHE A 156 17.22 -0.37 3.37
N TYR A 157 16.44 -0.73 2.35
CA TYR A 157 15.08 -1.24 2.48
C TYR A 157 15.02 -2.76 2.67
N SER A 158 16.10 -3.46 2.34
CA SER A 158 16.21 -4.91 2.43
C SER A 158 15.94 -5.44 3.85
N ASN A 159 15.27 -6.59 3.92
CA ASN A 159 15.08 -7.35 5.15
C ASN A 159 16.34 -8.19 5.41
N LYS A 160 17.49 -7.55 5.64
CA LYS A 160 18.75 -8.22 6.05
C LYS A 160 18.92 -8.15 7.56
#